data_AF-A0A267DMA9-F1
#
_entry.id   AF-A0A267DMA9-F1
#
_cell.length_a   1.000
_cell.length_b   1.000
_cell.length_c   1.000
_cell.angle_alpha   90.00
_cell.angle_beta   90.00
_cell.angle_gamma   90.00
#
_symmetry.space_group_name_H-M   'P 1'
#
loop_
_entity.id
_entity.type
_entity.pdbx_description
1 polymer ?
#
loop_
_entity_poly.entity_id
_entity_poly.type
_entity_poly.pdbx_seq_one_letter_code
_entity_poly.pdbx_strand_id
1 'polypeptide(L)'
;MRRDPGGSAVHKFSKQRMPMSSSSGGADQTSSASAKKSIPEPMSVQGFFGICLYQMMKKPLLVPPEVRACVYLCAVAALSVVFDLVPIPRIFLANKRSFWNLAFIKWGWAWTFVCLSFYILFTSVVLTGQSRTLMRKHLSRLLFGTAGWYVCTNAFHAVENATGRCVSQPPKSVHIQGVTDRGDCQRQHNGVWLGFDISGHVFLLTWCNLVISEEVALLRDWTRLGGLLREETETGGRRLTAELADRMWRLYQRHTFAVRCSAICLSCLSLLWDLMLCITVAYFHSMPSKLVAALCSVASWAVVYRLVLRQQNLAFVCPPGQSELKFISAPGS
;
A
#
# COMPACT_ATOMS: atom_id res chain seq x y z
N MET A 1 -28.13 -58.59 -57.18
CA MET A 1 -29.01 -58.90 -56.02
C MET A 1 -29.65 -57.61 -55.53
N ARG A 2 -30.97 -57.62 -55.27
CA ARG A 2 -31.79 -56.70 -54.43
C ARG A 2 -31.55 -55.15 -54.43
N ARG A 3 -32.63 -54.46 -54.83
CA ARG A 3 -33.27 -53.25 -54.21
C ARG A 3 -32.75 -51.83 -54.51
N ASP A 4 -33.52 -51.17 -55.38
CA ASP A 4 -33.99 -49.77 -55.33
C ASP A 4 -34.72 -49.37 -54.01
N PRO A 5 -35.17 -48.11 -53.80
CA PRO A 5 -34.76 -46.81 -54.38
C PRO A 5 -34.60 -45.68 -53.30
N GLY A 6 -34.33 -44.42 -53.73
CA GLY A 6 -34.73 -43.25 -52.92
C GLY A 6 -34.19 -41.86 -53.34
N GLY A 7 -35.09 -40.96 -53.80
CA GLY A 7 -34.95 -39.51 -53.55
C GLY A 7 -34.67 -38.54 -54.72
N SER A 8 -35.74 -38.06 -55.35
CA SER A 8 -35.83 -36.76 -56.07
C SER A 8 -35.48 -35.54 -55.17
N ALA A 9 -35.21 -34.31 -55.63
CA ALA A 9 -35.10 -33.73 -56.98
C ALA A 9 -34.35 -32.38 -56.98
N VAL A 10 -33.70 -32.10 -58.13
CA VAL A 10 -33.67 -30.84 -58.91
C VAL A 10 -33.99 -29.50 -58.22
N HIS A 11 -33.07 -28.53 -58.35
CA HIS A 11 -33.42 -27.12 -58.62
C HIS A 11 -32.49 -26.49 -59.67
N LYS A 12 -33.06 -25.83 -60.69
CA LYS A 12 -32.33 -25.15 -61.78
C LYS A 12 -32.43 -23.62 -61.66
N PHE A 13 -31.30 -22.98 -61.92
CA PHE A 13 -31.05 -21.62 -62.45
C PHE A 13 -32.22 -20.69 -62.82
N SER A 14 -32.05 -19.39 -62.51
CA SER A 14 -32.24 -18.31 -63.49
C SER A 14 -31.29 -17.12 -63.23
N LYS A 15 -30.97 -16.35 -64.28
CA LYS A 15 -29.96 -15.26 -64.35
C LYS A 15 -30.59 -13.87 -64.57
N GLN A 16 -29.75 -12.83 -64.34
CA GLN A 16 -29.82 -11.42 -64.86
C GLN A 16 -30.92 -10.50 -64.29
N ARG A 17 -30.84 -9.14 -64.37
CA ARG A 17 -29.84 -8.21 -64.99
C ARG A 17 -29.71 -6.90 -64.17
N MET A 18 -28.63 -6.13 -64.34
CA MET A 18 -28.57 -4.67 -63.99
C MET A 18 -28.80 -3.80 -65.24
N PRO A 19 -29.19 -2.53 -65.06
CA PRO A 19 -28.53 -1.40 -65.74
C PRO A 19 -28.26 -0.16 -64.84
N MET A 20 -27.49 0.81 -65.36
CA MET A 20 -27.02 2.03 -64.66
C MET A 20 -27.89 3.29 -64.88
N SER A 21 -27.84 4.18 -63.88
CA SER A 21 -27.85 5.68 -63.91
C SER A 21 -28.81 6.47 -64.82
N SER A 22 -29.56 7.42 -64.23
CA SER A 22 -29.37 8.88 -64.50
C SER A 22 -30.24 9.77 -63.57
N SER A 23 -29.90 11.07 -63.57
CA SER A 23 -30.27 12.19 -62.68
C SER A 23 -31.76 12.48 -62.37
N SER A 24 -32.00 13.04 -61.17
CA SER A 24 -32.43 14.45 -60.92
C SER A 24 -33.55 14.63 -59.85
N GLY A 25 -33.37 15.66 -59.00
CA GLY A 25 -34.45 16.44 -58.36
C GLY A 25 -35.20 15.87 -57.15
N GLY A 26 -35.23 16.62 -56.04
CA GLY A 26 -36.28 16.50 -55.00
C GLY A 26 -35.76 16.33 -53.58
N ALA A 27 -36.06 17.31 -52.74
CA ALA A 27 -35.69 17.37 -51.32
C ALA A 27 -36.12 16.15 -50.49
N ASP A 28 -35.28 15.76 -49.51
CA ASP A 28 -35.83 15.50 -48.17
C ASP A 28 -34.82 15.74 -47.03
N GLN A 29 -35.36 15.96 -45.84
CA GLN A 29 -34.63 16.40 -44.66
C GLN A 29 -33.89 15.23 -43.96
N THR A 30 -32.61 15.40 -43.63
CA THR A 30 -32.03 14.69 -42.48
C THR A 30 -31.16 15.61 -41.63
N SER A 31 -31.48 15.65 -40.34
CA SER A 31 -30.90 16.55 -39.36
C SER A 31 -29.51 16.10 -38.93
N SER A 32 -28.63 17.07 -38.68
CA SER A 32 -27.35 16.85 -38.00
C SER A 32 -27.60 16.50 -36.53
N ALA A 33 -27.89 15.22 -36.28
CA ALA A 33 -28.09 14.69 -34.93
C ALA A 33 -26.76 14.75 -34.15
N SER A 34 -26.56 15.86 -33.44
CA SER A 34 -25.52 16.00 -32.42
C SER A 34 -25.54 14.78 -31.50
N ALA A 35 -24.39 14.11 -31.36
CA ALA A 35 -24.24 12.92 -30.55
C ALA A 35 -24.47 13.29 -29.07
N LYS A 36 -25.71 13.13 -28.61
CA LYS A 36 -26.10 13.35 -27.22
C LYS A 36 -25.26 12.41 -26.35
N LYS A 37 -24.34 12.97 -25.56
CA LYS A 37 -23.71 12.26 -24.44
C LYS A 37 -24.83 11.62 -23.62
N SER A 38 -24.82 10.30 -23.53
CA SER A 38 -25.76 9.57 -22.69
C SER A 38 -25.63 10.08 -21.25
N ILE A 39 -26.78 10.35 -20.64
CA ILE A 39 -26.85 10.67 -19.21
C ILE A 39 -26.32 9.43 -18.47
N PRO A 40 -25.39 9.56 -17.52
CA PRO A 40 -24.89 8.41 -16.77
C PRO A 40 -26.05 7.69 -16.07
N GLU A 41 -26.04 6.36 -16.11
CA GLU A 41 -27.07 5.53 -15.50
C GLU A 41 -27.29 5.90 -14.02
N PRO A 42 -28.54 5.80 -13.51
CA PRO A 42 -28.84 6.15 -12.14
C PRO A 42 -27.99 5.32 -11.18
N MET A 43 -27.17 6.01 -10.39
CA MET A 43 -26.18 5.38 -9.51
C MET A 43 -26.88 4.53 -8.46
N SER A 44 -26.63 3.21 -8.48
CA SER A 44 -27.16 2.29 -7.47
C SER A 44 -26.81 2.76 -6.05
N VAL A 45 -27.76 2.62 -5.13
CA VAL A 45 -27.61 2.98 -3.71
C VAL A 45 -26.39 2.30 -3.08
N GLN A 46 -26.10 1.04 -3.46
CA GLN A 46 -24.89 0.33 -3.03
C GLN A 46 -23.61 0.99 -3.55
N GLY A 47 -23.63 1.50 -4.79
CA GLY A 47 -22.53 2.26 -5.37
C GLY A 47 -22.30 3.59 -4.67
N PHE A 48 -23.36 4.30 -4.30
CA PHE A 48 -23.27 5.53 -3.51
C PHE A 48 -22.61 5.30 -2.14
N PHE A 49 -23.09 4.32 -1.36
CA PHE A 49 -22.47 3.97 -0.07
C PHE A 49 -21.02 3.49 -0.22
N GLY A 50 -20.70 2.71 -1.26
CA GLY A 50 -19.34 2.28 -1.56
C GLY A 50 -18.40 3.45 -1.87
N ILE A 51 -18.87 4.47 -2.59
CA ILE A 51 -18.12 5.71 -2.85
C ILE A 51 -17.92 6.50 -1.56
N CYS A 52 -18.97 6.71 -0.75
CA CYS A 52 -18.85 7.42 0.53
C CYS A 52 -17.86 6.74 1.48
N LEU A 53 -17.93 5.41 1.62
CA LEU A 53 -16.99 4.62 2.42
C LEU A 53 -15.56 4.78 1.90
N TYR A 54 -15.33 4.65 0.59
CA TYR A 54 -14.01 4.86 0.00
C TYR A 54 -13.47 6.27 0.30
N GLN A 55 -14.28 7.32 0.17
CA GLN A 55 -13.83 8.69 0.46
C GLN A 55 -13.53 8.91 1.95
N MET A 56 -14.29 8.29 2.85
CA MET A 56 -14.04 8.34 4.29
C MET A 56 -12.72 7.65 4.66
N MET A 57 -12.47 6.45 4.12
CA MET A 57 -11.22 5.69 4.35
C MET A 57 -10.02 6.33 3.63
N LYS A 58 -10.21 6.96 2.47
CA LYS A 58 -9.15 7.62 1.70
C LYS A 58 -8.54 8.82 2.45
N LYS A 59 -9.35 9.60 3.17
CA LYS A 59 -8.89 10.83 3.86
C LYS A 59 -7.76 10.62 4.88
N PRO A 60 -7.89 9.76 5.93
CA PRO A 60 -6.82 9.56 6.91
C PRO A 60 -5.57 8.92 6.30
N LEU A 61 -5.75 8.03 5.32
CA LEU A 61 -4.66 7.35 4.63
C LEU A 61 -3.81 8.30 3.76
N LEU A 62 -4.38 9.44 3.34
CA LEU A 62 -3.71 10.45 2.51
C LEU A 62 -3.26 11.70 3.28
N VAL A 63 -3.17 11.66 4.60
CA VAL A 63 -2.42 12.67 5.36
C VAL A 63 -0.94 12.63 4.94
N PRO A 64 -0.24 13.77 4.77
CA PRO A 64 1.18 13.77 4.41
C PRO A 64 2.03 12.91 5.37
N PRO A 65 2.90 12.03 4.85
CA PRO A 65 3.78 11.19 5.68
C PRO A 65 4.63 11.98 6.68
N GLU A 66 5.04 13.21 6.34
CA GLU A 66 5.75 14.14 7.23
C GLU A 66 4.89 14.55 8.43
N VAL A 67 3.62 14.89 8.17
CA VAL A 67 2.65 15.26 9.21
C VAL A 67 2.34 14.05 10.07
N ARG A 68 2.15 12.86 9.47
CA ARG A 68 1.97 11.61 10.22
C ARG A 68 3.19 11.29 11.10
N ALA A 69 4.42 11.47 10.62
CA ALA A 69 5.63 11.28 11.41
C ALA A 69 5.67 12.21 12.64
N CYS A 70 5.38 13.50 12.46
CA CYS A 70 5.31 14.46 13.56
C CYS A 70 4.18 14.09 14.56
N VAL A 71 2.99 13.73 14.05
CA VAL A 71 1.86 13.29 14.87
C VAL A 71 2.21 12.04 15.69
N TYR A 72 2.87 11.04 15.11
CA TYR A 72 3.28 9.84 15.87
C TYR A 72 4.32 10.15 16.94
N LEU A 73 5.33 11.00 16.66
CA LEU A 73 6.30 11.41 17.69
C LEU A 73 5.63 12.17 18.84
N CYS A 74 4.81 13.17 18.54
CA CYS A 74 4.09 13.94 19.54
C CYS A 74 3.08 13.08 20.32
N ALA A 75 2.34 12.20 19.65
CA ALA A 75 1.37 11.31 20.29
C ALA A 75 2.06 10.28 21.19
N VAL A 76 3.14 9.62 20.73
CA VAL A 76 3.90 8.68 21.57
C VAL A 76 4.48 9.38 22.78
N ALA A 77 5.06 10.58 22.63
CA ALA A 77 5.59 11.35 23.75
C ALA A 77 4.49 11.75 24.76
N ALA A 78 3.42 12.42 24.29
CA ALA A 78 2.36 12.92 25.13
C ALA A 78 1.56 11.80 25.84
N LEU A 79 1.17 10.76 25.09
CA LEU A 79 0.45 9.62 25.66
C LEU A 79 1.32 8.82 26.64
N SER A 80 2.64 8.71 26.41
CA SER A 80 3.53 8.07 27.38
C SER A 80 3.58 8.84 28.70
N VAL A 81 3.66 10.18 28.67
CA VAL A 81 3.60 11.00 29.89
C VAL A 81 2.26 10.86 30.59
N VAL A 82 1.14 10.92 29.85
CA VAL A 82 -0.21 10.77 30.43
C VAL A 82 -0.40 9.41 31.11
N PHE A 83 0.04 8.32 30.48
CA PHE A 83 -0.16 6.97 31.02
C PHE A 83 0.87 6.54 32.06
N ASP A 84 2.04 7.18 32.12
CA ASP A 84 2.97 7.03 33.25
C ASP A 84 2.44 7.79 34.49
N LEU A 85 1.61 8.83 34.32
CA LEU A 85 0.94 9.58 35.42
C LEU A 85 -0.42 8.98 35.83
N VAL A 86 -1.18 8.41 34.88
CA VAL A 86 -2.53 7.87 35.10
C VAL A 86 -2.53 6.35 34.85
N PRO A 87 -2.41 5.50 35.89
CA PRO A 87 -2.39 4.05 35.72
C PRO A 87 -3.76 3.53 35.28
N ILE A 88 -3.87 3.11 34.01
CA ILE A 88 -5.12 2.59 33.45
C ILE A 88 -5.43 1.18 33.99
N PRO A 89 -6.68 0.86 34.38
CA PRO A 89 -7.08 -0.51 34.67
C PRO A 89 -6.86 -1.44 33.45
N ARG A 90 -6.44 -2.68 33.70
CA ARG A 90 -6.07 -3.63 32.66
C ARG A 90 -7.29 -4.14 31.88
N ILE A 91 -7.44 -3.71 30.62
CA ILE A 91 -8.45 -4.24 29.70
C ILE A 91 -8.04 -5.60 29.10
N PHE A 92 -9.01 -6.37 28.58
CA PHE A 92 -8.77 -7.68 27.96
C PHE A 92 -7.72 -7.64 26.82
N LEU A 93 -7.69 -6.55 26.03
CA LEU A 93 -6.72 -6.33 24.95
C LEU A 93 -5.29 -6.08 25.45
N ALA A 94 -5.10 -5.68 26.71
CA ALA A 94 -3.78 -5.50 27.34
C ALA A 94 -3.16 -6.84 27.80
N ASN A 95 -3.88 -7.96 27.68
CA ASN A 95 -3.32 -9.26 28.00
C ASN A 95 -2.26 -9.67 26.96
N LYS A 96 -0.99 -9.74 27.39
CA LYS A 96 0.17 -10.14 26.57
C LYS A 96 0.03 -11.51 25.87
N ARG A 97 -0.89 -12.36 26.33
CA ARG A 97 -1.16 -13.70 25.76
C ARG A 97 -2.42 -13.78 24.90
N SER A 98 -3.15 -12.67 24.71
CA SER A 98 -4.32 -12.64 23.82
C SER A 98 -3.90 -12.96 22.38
N PHE A 99 -4.70 -13.75 21.66
CA PHE A 99 -4.45 -14.14 20.27
C PHE A 99 -4.12 -12.93 19.39
N TRP A 100 -4.84 -11.82 19.56
CA TRP A 100 -4.63 -10.56 18.84
C TRP A 100 -3.23 -9.98 19.05
N ASN A 101 -2.67 -10.07 20.25
CA ASN A 101 -1.33 -9.59 20.56
C ASN A 101 -0.25 -10.49 19.91
N LEU A 102 -0.41 -11.82 20.01
CA LEU A 102 0.52 -12.78 19.43
C LEU A 102 0.47 -12.88 17.90
N ALA A 103 -0.70 -12.75 17.28
CA ALA A 103 -0.90 -13.01 15.85
C ALA A 103 -0.83 -11.74 14.99
N PHE A 104 -1.42 -10.61 15.43
CA PHE A 104 -1.43 -9.39 14.61
C PHE A 104 -0.16 -8.56 14.77
N ILE A 105 0.31 -8.31 16.00
CA ILE A 105 1.42 -7.38 16.20
C ILE A 105 2.76 -8.03 15.82
N LYS A 106 3.03 -9.28 16.23
CA LYS A 106 4.28 -9.98 15.89
C LYS A 106 4.48 -10.15 14.37
N TRP A 107 3.38 -10.37 13.64
CA TRP A 107 3.39 -10.51 12.17
C TRP A 107 3.04 -9.19 11.47
N GLY A 108 3.07 -8.04 12.16
CA GLY A 108 2.63 -6.74 11.62
C GLY A 108 3.35 -6.33 10.34
N TRP A 109 4.64 -6.66 10.21
CA TRP A 109 5.37 -6.46 8.94
C TRP A 109 4.87 -7.38 7.83
N ALA A 110 4.59 -8.66 8.11
CA ALA A 110 4.14 -9.61 7.10
C ALA A 110 2.76 -9.22 6.52
N TRP A 111 1.81 -8.83 7.37
CA TRP A 111 0.50 -8.32 6.94
C TRP A 111 0.67 -7.07 6.06
N THR A 112 1.50 -6.12 6.50
CA THR A 112 1.80 -4.88 5.77
C THR A 112 2.47 -5.15 4.43
N PHE A 113 3.46 -6.06 4.40
CA PHE A 113 4.17 -6.49 3.20
C PHE A 113 3.22 -7.12 2.17
N VAL A 114 2.32 -8.00 2.58
CA VAL A 114 1.35 -8.65 1.67
C VAL A 114 0.38 -7.62 1.08
N CYS A 115 -0.23 -6.77 1.91
CA CYS A 115 -1.15 -5.73 1.43
C CYS A 115 -0.47 -4.71 0.50
N LEU A 116 0.75 -4.28 0.84
CA LEU A 116 1.55 -3.41 -0.01
C LEU A 116 2.01 -4.10 -1.30
N SER A 117 2.33 -5.40 -1.27
CA SER A 117 2.71 -6.16 -2.45
C SER A 117 1.61 -6.15 -3.50
N PHE A 118 0.36 -6.42 -3.12
CA PHE A 118 -0.79 -6.33 -4.04
C PHE A 118 -0.97 -4.91 -4.58
N TYR A 119 -0.91 -3.91 -3.71
CA TYR A 119 -1.09 -2.50 -4.08
C TYR A 119 -0.01 -1.99 -5.05
N ILE A 120 1.27 -2.24 -4.74
CA ILE A 120 2.42 -1.87 -5.58
C ILE A 120 2.40 -2.65 -6.89
N LEU A 121 1.98 -3.92 -6.89
CA LEU A 121 1.83 -4.71 -8.12
C LEU A 121 0.79 -4.07 -9.05
N PHE A 122 -0.43 -3.82 -8.58
CA PHE A 122 -1.48 -3.24 -9.43
C PHE A 122 -1.16 -1.83 -9.91
N THR A 123 -0.58 -0.98 -9.05
CA THR A 123 -0.18 0.37 -9.45
C THR A 123 0.99 0.34 -10.44
N SER A 124 2.02 -0.48 -10.22
CA SER A 124 3.17 -0.59 -11.14
C SER A 124 2.80 -1.16 -12.51
N VAL A 125 1.87 -2.12 -12.60
CA VAL A 125 1.35 -2.61 -13.89
C VAL A 125 0.82 -1.45 -14.75
N VAL A 126 0.03 -0.55 -14.14
CA VAL A 126 -0.52 0.64 -14.82
C VAL A 126 0.57 1.66 -15.15
N LEU A 127 1.41 2.02 -14.16
CA LEU A 127 2.43 3.08 -14.30
C LEU A 127 3.55 2.77 -15.29
N THR A 128 3.77 1.50 -15.63
CA THR A 128 4.90 1.03 -16.45
C THR A 128 4.48 0.34 -17.75
N GLY A 129 3.19 0.34 -18.09
CA GLY A 129 2.67 -0.34 -19.29
C GLY A 129 3.00 -1.84 -19.33
N GLN A 130 3.04 -2.49 -18.16
CA GLN A 130 3.43 -3.90 -17.96
C GLN A 130 4.93 -4.22 -18.23
N SER A 131 5.82 -3.22 -18.25
CA SER A 131 7.26 -3.47 -18.41
C SER A 131 7.90 -4.11 -17.17
N ARG A 132 8.30 -5.39 -17.29
CA ARG A 132 8.88 -6.20 -16.19
C ARG A 132 10.06 -5.52 -15.51
N THR A 133 10.92 -4.83 -16.26
CA THR A 133 12.12 -4.16 -15.72
C THR A 133 11.75 -2.98 -14.82
N LEU A 134 10.77 -2.15 -15.23
CA LEU A 134 10.30 -1.02 -14.42
C LEU A 134 9.46 -1.50 -13.22
N MET A 135 8.61 -2.52 -13.41
CA MET A 135 7.85 -3.14 -12.31
C MET A 135 8.77 -3.66 -11.20
N ARG A 136 9.90 -4.28 -11.56
CA ARG A 136 10.92 -4.73 -10.57
C ARG A 136 11.49 -3.57 -9.74
N LYS A 137 11.64 -2.36 -10.30
CA LYS A 137 12.07 -1.18 -9.53
C LYS A 137 11.01 -0.71 -8.53
N HIS A 138 9.73 -0.78 -8.88
CA HIS A 138 8.66 -0.48 -7.93
C HIS A 138 8.58 -1.52 -6.80
N LEU A 139 8.72 -2.81 -7.14
CA LEU A 139 8.71 -3.89 -6.15
C LEU A 139 9.96 -3.90 -5.26
N SER A 140 11.12 -3.39 -5.72
CA SER A 140 12.33 -3.32 -4.89
C SER A 140 12.15 -2.42 -3.66
N ARG A 141 11.17 -1.50 -3.63
CA ARG A 141 10.82 -0.74 -2.43
C ARG A 141 10.41 -1.64 -1.25
N LEU A 142 9.75 -2.77 -1.51
CA LEU A 142 9.39 -3.75 -0.47
C LEU A 142 10.63 -4.41 0.16
N LEU A 143 11.70 -4.59 -0.63
CA LEU A 143 12.99 -5.07 -0.14
C LEU A 143 13.62 -4.04 0.80
N PHE A 144 13.64 -2.75 0.42
CA PHE A 144 14.14 -1.68 1.30
C PHE A 144 13.30 -1.51 2.57
N GLY A 145 11.97 -1.63 2.47
CA GLY A 145 11.09 -1.66 3.64
C GLY A 145 11.39 -2.82 4.59
N THR A 146 11.65 -4.01 4.03
CA THR A 146 11.99 -5.22 4.82
C THR A 146 13.38 -5.10 5.44
N ALA A 147 14.36 -4.58 4.70
CA ALA A 147 15.71 -4.33 5.19
C ALA A 147 15.72 -3.27 6.31
N GLY A 148 14.98 -2.16 6.15
CA GLY A 148 14.86 -1.12 7.18
C GLY A 148 14.27 -1.67 8.49
N TRP A 149 13.20 -2.46 8.41
CA TRP A 149 12.65 -3.17 9.55
C TRP A 149 13.67 -4.12 10.21
N TYR A 150 14.28 -5.02 9.41
CA TYR A 150 15.20 -6.05 9.89
C TYR A 150 16.48 -5.48 10.50
N VAL A 151 17.06 -4.43 9.93
CA VAL A 151 18.25 -3.78 10.48
C VAL A 151 17.93 -3.13 11.83
N CYS A 152 16.78 -2.46 11.96
CA CYS A 152 16.40 -1.81 13.22
C CYS A 152 16.07 -2.81 14.33
N THR A 153 15.35 -3.89 14.05
CA THR A 153 15.03 -4.90 15.08
C THR A 153 16.27 -5.62 15.58
N ASN A 154 17.22 -5.96 14.70
CA ASN A 154 18.51 -6.52 15.11
C ASN A 154 19.35 -5.51 15.89
N ALA A 155 19.34 -4.22 15.51
CA ALA A 155 20.00 -3.16 16.28
C ALA A 155 19.41 -3.02 17.69
N PHE A 156 18.08 -3.17 17.87
CA PHE A 156 17.47 -3.16 19.21
C PHE A 156 17.90 -4.35 20.06
N HIS A 157 18.00 -5.55 19.48
CA HIS A 157 18.56 -6.72 20.18
C HIS A 157 20.03 -6.51 20.56
N ALA A 158 20.83 -5.91 19.68
CA ALA A 158 22.22 -5.56 19.99
C ALA A 158 22.32 -4.53 21.13
N VAL A 159 21.43 -3.53 21.18
CA VAL A 159 21.36 -2.55 22.29
C VAL A 159 20.88 -3.22 23.59
N GLU A 160 19.89 -4.11 23.55
CA GLU A 160 19.43 -4.84 24.73
C GLU A 160 20.53 -5.73 25.31
N ASN A 161 21.31 -6.40 24.46
CA ASN A 161 22.44 -7.22 24.88
C ASN A 161 23.63 -6.37 25.37
N ALA A 162 23.94 -5.24 24.72
CA ALA A 162 25.06 -4.37 25.12
C ALA A 162 24.80 -3.54 26.39
N THR A 163 23.54 -3.18 26.67
CA THR A 163 23.15 -2.46 27.90
C THR A 163 22.70 -3.39 29.03
N GLY A 164 22.52 -4.67 28.72
CA GLY A 164 21.92 -5.64 29.62
C GLY A 164 22.91 -6.35 30.53
N ARG A 165 22.37 -6.87 31.63
CA ARG A 165 23.10 -7.71 32.58
C ARG A 165 22.24 -8.85 33.09
N CYS A 166 22.85 -10.01 33.29
CA CYS A 166 22.16 -11.16 33.87
C CYS A 166 22.15 -11.08 35.40
N VAL A 167 21.01 -11.37 36.01
CA VAL A 167 20.81 -11.31 37.47
C VAL A 167 20.07 -12.56 37.96
N SER A 168 20.46 -13.10 39.10
CA SER A 168 19.76 -14.23 39.73
C SER A 168 18.32 -13.89 40.13
N GLN A 169 17.47 -14.91 40.25
CA GLN A 169 16.07 -14.73 40.69
C GLN A 169 15.97 -14.18 42.12
N PRO A 170 14.85 -13.51 42.48
CA PRO A 170 14.58 -13.06 43.85
C PRO A 170 14.68 -14.22 44.87
N PRO A 171 15.02 -13.96 46.15
CA PRO A 171 15.02 -12.66 46.82
C PRO A 171 16.33 -11.88 46.79
N LYS A 172 17.46 -12.47 46.36
CA LYS A 172 18.74 -11.76 46.22
C LYS A 172 19.16 -11.70 44.75
N SER A 173 19.01 -10.52 44.16
CA SER A 173 19.41 -10.18 42.80
C SER A 173 20.93 -9.96 42.71
N VAL A 174 21.68 -11.04 42.52
CA VAL A 174 23.14 -11.02 42.34
C VAL A 174 23.47 -11.01 40.84
N HIS A 175 24.45 -10.20 40.45
CA HIS A 175 24.92 -10.12 39.07
C HIS A 175 25.69 -11.38 38.66
N ILE A 176 25.28 -12.02 37.57
CA ILE A 176 25.95 -13.20 37.01
C ILE A 176 26.96 -12.73 35.97
N GLN A 177 28.25 -12.78 36.31
CA GLN A 177 29.34 -12.38 35.43
C GLN A 177 29.53 -13.36 34.26
N GLY A 178 30.03 -12.88 33.13
CA GLY A 178 30.33 -13.69 31.95
C GLY A 178 29.17 -13.95 30.98
N VAL A 179 27.93 -13.57 31.33
CA VAL A 179 26.74 -13.78 30.49
C VAL A 179 26.42 -12.50 29.70
N THR A 180 26.64 -12.54 28.38
CA THR A 180 26.43 -11.40 27.46
C THR A 180 25.16 -11.48 26.62
N ASP A 181 24.44 -12.62 26.65
CA ASP A 181 23.19 -12.81 25.93
C ASP A 181 21.98 -13.03 26.86
N ARG A 182 20.87 -12.38 26.53
CA ARG A 182 19.58 -12.53 27.21
C ARG A 182 19.06 -13.97 27.19
N GLY A 183 19.19 -14.66 26.07
CA GLY A 183 18.74 -16.02 25.88
C GLY A 183 19.52 -17.01 26.74
N ASP A 184 20.83 -16.84 26.85
CA ASP A 184 21.67 -17.66 27.73
C ASP A 184 21.41 -17.38 29.21
N CYS A 185 21.21 -16.12 29.59
CA CYS A 185 20.79 -15.76 30.94
C CYS A 185 19.51 -16.49 31.36
N GLN A 186 18.48 -16.49 30.51
CA GLN A 186 17.20 -17.12 30.81
C GLN A 186 17.23 -18.66 30.74
N ARG A 187 17.94 -19.24 29.75
CA ARG A 187 17.94 -20.70 29.54
C ARG A 187 18.95 -21.45 30.39
N GLN A 188 20.18 -20.93 30.50
CA GLN A 188 21.29 -21.63 31.15
C GLN A 188 21.37 -21.29 32.64
N HIS A 189 21.16 -20.03 33.01
CA HIS A 189 21.32 -19.54 34.39
C HIS A 189 19.99 -19.32 35.13
N ASN A 190 18.85 -19.60 34.48
CA ASN A 190 17.49 -19.33 35.00
C ASN A 190 17.33 -17.87 35.49
N GLY A 191 18.11 -16.94 34.94
CA GLY A 191 18.25 -15.56 35.41
C GLY A 191 17.24 -14.60 34.78
N VAL A 192 17.15 -13.41 35.38
CA VAL A 192 16.41 -12.27 34.85
C VAL A 192 17.39 -11.36 34.13
N TRP A 193 17.14 -11.10 32.85
CA TRP A 193 17.88 -10.10 32.08
C TRP A 193 17.38 -8.70 32.41
N LEU A 194 18.27 -7.81 32.83
CA LEU A 194 17.98 -6.40 33.08
C LEU A 194 18.78 -5.54 32.09
N GLY A 195 18.14 -5.09 31.00
CA GLY A 195 18.72 -4.24 29.97
C GLY A 195 17.73 -3.22 29.41
N PHE A 196 18.19 -2.32 28.54
CA PHE A 196 17.33 -1.31 27.92
C PHE A 196 16.60 -1.89 26.69
N ASP A 197 15.42 -2.45 26.93
CA ASP A 197 14.53 -3.03 25.91
C ASP A 197 13.75 -1.92 25.15
N ILE A 198 14.29 -1.51 23.99
CA ILE A 198 13.65 -0.57 23.05
C ILE A 198 12.36 -1.21 22.51
N SER A 199 11.24 -0.47 22.52
CA SER A 199 9.94 -1.07 22.17
C SER A 199 9.80 -1.37 20.67
N GLY A 200 10.20 -2.59 20.27
CA GLY A 200 10.06 -3.08 18.90
C GLY A 200 8.61 -3.04 18.37
N HIS A 201 7.61 -3.09 19.25
CA HIS A 201 6.19 -2.98 18.89
C HIS A 201 5.82 -1.53 18.50
N VAL A 202 6.25 -0.52 19.27
CA VAL A 202 6.06 0.91 18.93
C VAL A 202 6.77 1.25 17.63
N PHE A 203 8.01 0.77 17.47
CA PHE A 203 8.76 0.91 16.22
C PHE A 203 8.00 0.29 15.04
N LEU A 204 7.61 -0.99 15.14
CA LEU A 204 6.96 -1.72 14.05
C LEU A 204 5.63 -1.10 13.60
N LEU A 205 4.78 -0.69 14.55
CA LEU A 205 3.47 -0.11 14.24
C LEU A 205 3.63 1.27 13.57
N THR A 206 4.53 2.11 14.10
CA THR A 206 4.87 3.41 13.50
C THR A 206 5.50 3.22 12.11
N TRP A 207 6.38 2.23 11.96
CA TRP A 207 7.06 1.89 10.71
C TRP A 207 6.07 1.51 9.63
N CYS A 208 5.22 0.51 9.90
CA CYS A 208 4.20 0.06 8.97
C CYS A 208 3.30 1.22 8.52
N ASN A 209 2.84 2.07 9.45
CA ASN A 209 2.00 3.22 9.12
C ASN A 209 2.69 4.25 8.22
N LEU A 210 3.96 4.58 8.47
CA LEU A 210 4.72 5.54 7.64
C LEU A 210 5.00 4.98 6.25
N VAL A 211 5.41 3.71 6.14
CA VAL A 211 5.61 2.99 4.87
C VAL A 211 4.30 2.95 4.06
N ILE A 212 3.17 2.61 4.70
CA ILE A 212 1.85 2.59 4.05
C ILE A 212 1.46 3.99 3.54
N SER A 213 1.63 5.03 4.36
CA SER A 213 1.27 6.41 4.00
C SER A 213 2.05 6.91 2.77
N GLU A 214 3.32 6.53 2.68
CA GLU A 214 4.24 6.96 1.63
C GLU A 214 3.98 6.23 0.30
N GLU A 215 3.76 4.91 0.31
CA GLU A 215 3.39 4.17 -0.90
C GLU A 215 2.00 4.60 -1.44
N VAL A 216 1.03 4.85 -0.54
CA VAL A 216 -0.34 5.18 -0.94
C VAL A 216 -0.49 6.65 -1.38
N ALA A 217 0.50 7.52 -1.13
CA ALA A 217 0.48 8.93 -1.51
C ALA A 217 0.16 9.16 -3.00
N LEU A 218 0.52 8.23 -3.90
CA LEU A 218 0.20 8.29 -5.33
C LEU A 218 -1.31 8.30 -5.65
N LEU A 219 -2.20 7.88 -4.72
CA LEU A 219 -3.66 7.93 -4.91
C LEU A 219 -4.26 9.34 -4.84
N ARG A 220 -3.48 10.35 -4.45
CA ARG A 220 -3.87 11.75 -4.56
C ARG A 220 -4.11 12.09 -6.03
N ASP A 221 -3.11 11.84 -6.87
CA ASP A 221 -3.11 12.17 -8.31
C ASP A 221 -3.63 11.05 -9.22
N TRP A 222 -4.16 9.93 -8.70
CA TRP A 222 -4.63 8.80 -9.54
C TRP A 222 -5.69 9.20 -10.57
N THR A 223 -6.63 10.07 -10.21
CA THR A 223 -7.63 10.59 -11.15
C THR A 223 -6.99 11.49 -12.22
N ARG A 224 -5.95 12.25 -11.86
CA ARG A 224 -5.16 13.11 -12.77
C ARG A 224 -4.38 12.26 -13.78
N LEU A 225 -3.77 11.16 -13.34
CA LEU A 225 -3.14 10.16 -14.21
C LEU A 225 -4.14 9.63 -15.26
N GLY A 226 -5.37 9.29 -14.85
CA GLY A 226 -6.42 8.87 -15.78
C GLY A 226 -6.77 9.94 -16.83
N GLY A 227 -6.85 11.21 -16.43
CA GLY A 227 -7.06 12.33 -17.35
C GLY A 227 -5.95 12.47 -18.38
N LEU A 228 -4.68 12.46 -17.93
CA LEU A 228 -3.50 12.57 -18.79
C LEU A 228 -3.37 11.37 -19.76
N LEU A 229 -3.63 10.15 -19.29
CA LEU A 229 -3.61 8.95 -20.14
C LEU A 229 -4.65 9.03 -21.27
N ARG A 230 -5.83 9.57 -20.96
CA ARG A 230 -6.88 9.81 -21.95
C ARG A 230 -6.44 10.86 -22.97
N GLU A 231 -5.92 12.00 -22.52
CA GLU A 231 -5.42 13.08 -23.39
C GLU A 231 -4.32 12.58 -24.35
N GLU A 232 -3.32 11.85 -23.84
CA GLU A 232 -2.26 11.26 -24.67
C GLU A 232 -2.79 10.25 -25.69
N THR A 233 -3.84 9.49 -25.34
CA THR A 233 -4.50 8.55 -26.26
C THR A 233 -5.30 9.28 -27.35
N GLU A 234 -6.03 10.34 -26.99
CA GLU A 234 -6.82 11.15 -27.93
C GLU A 234 -5.94 12.03 -28.85
N THR A 235 -4.75 12.43 -28.40
CA THR A 235 -3.80 13.27 -29.16
C THR A 235 -2.73 12.48 -29.94
N GLY A 236 -2.70 11.15 -29.83
CA GLY A 236 -1.76 10.30 -30.58
C GLY A 236 -0.34 10.23 -30.01
N GLY A 237 -0.16 10.52 -28.71
CA GLY A 237 1.12 10.39 -28.02
C GLY A 237 2.03 11.60 -28.13
N ARG A 238 1.74 12.64 -27.34
CA ARG A 238 2.54 13.89 -27.27
C ARG A 238 3.78 13.75 -26.39
N ARG A 239 3.72 12.89 -25.37
CA ARG A 239 4.81 12.61 -24.40
C ARG A 239 5.17 11.13 -24.34
N LEU A 240 4.25 10.26 -24.75
CA LEU A 240 4.40 8.80 -24.81
C LEU A 240 4.25 8.33 -26.25
N THR A 241 4.81 7.18 -26.60
CA THR A 241 4.42 6.47 -27.84
C THR A 241 2.93 6.10 -27.77
N ALA A 242 2.20 6.25 -28.87
CA ALA A 242 0.74 6.03 -28.92
C ALA A 242 0.33 4.64 -28.40
N GLU A 243 1.07 3.58 -28.76
CA GLU A 243 0.81 2.21 -28.32
C GLU A 243 1.06 2.00 -26.81
N LEU A 244 1.94 2.80 -26.21
CA LEU A 244 2.20 2.77 -24.78
C LEU A 244 1.12 3.53 -24.01
N ALA A 245 0.69 4.71 -24.48
CA ALA A 245 -0.39 5.47 -23.89
C ALA A 245 -1.71 4.67 -23.86
N ASP A 246 -2.12 4.12 -25.01
CA ASP A 246 -3.31 3.29 -25.17
C ASP A 246 -3.24 2.00 -24.32
N ARG A 247 -2.06 1.35 -24.23
CA ARG A 247 -1.85 0.21 -23.33
C ARG A 247 -2.00 0.61 -21.86
N MET A 248 -1.38 1.70 -21.43
CA MET A 248 -1.48 2.20 -20.05
C MET A 248 -2.92 2.61 -19.71
N TRP A 249 -3.66 3.21 -20.65
CA TRP A 249 -5.07 3.56 -20.50
C TRP A 249 -5.96 2.32 -20.30
N ARG A 250 -5.82 1.27 -21.13
CA ARG A 250 -6.52 -0.01 -20.92
C ARG A 250 -6.19 -0.64 -19.57
N LEU A 251 -4.91 -0.63 -19.17
CA LEU A 251 -4.48 -1.16 -17.88
C LEU A 251 -5.04 -0.35 -16.72
N TYR A 252 -5.08 0.99 -16.82
CA TYR A 252 -5.69 1.90 -15.85
C TYR A 252 -7.18 1.59 -15.66
N GLN A 253 -7.95 1.46 -16.75
CA GLN A 253 -9.37 1.12 -16.68
C GLN A 253 -9.59 -0.25 -16.01
N ARG A 254 -8.82 -1.28 -16.41
CA ARG A 254 -8.95 -2.64 -15.86
C ARG A 254 -8.54 -2.75 -14.39
N HIS A 255 -7.50 -2.05 -13.95
CA HIS A 255 -6.91 -2.24 -12.61
C HIS A 255 -7.30 -1.18 -11.59
N THR A 256 -7.92 -0.05 -11.98
CA THR A 256 -8.34 1.00 -11.03
C THR A 256 -9.24 0.46 -9.91
N PHE A 257 -10.10 -0.52 -10.20
CA PHE A 257 -10.91 -1.17 -9.16
C PHE A 257 -10.03 -1.91 -8.12
N ALA A 258 -9.11 -2.77 -8.58
CA ALA A 258 -8.18 -3.49 -7.71
C ALA A 258 -7.25 -2.56 -6.91
N VAL A 259 -6.80 -1.44 -7.51
CA VAL A 259 -6.04 -0.39 -6.83
C VAL A 259 -6.86 0.27 -5.72
N ARG A 260 -8.15 0.54 -5.94
CA ARG A 260 -9.04 1.10 -4.90
C ARG A 260 -9.34 0.09 -3.79
N CYS A 261 -9.59 -1.18 -4.12
CA CYS A 261 -9.82 -2.23 -3.11
C CYS A 261 -8.59 -2.47 -2.23
N SER A 262 -7.39 -2.54 -2.82
CA SER A 262 -6.14 -2.66 -2.07
C SER A 262 -5.84 -1.42 -1.23
N ALA A 263 -6.19 -0.22 -1.70
CA ALA A 263 -6.12 1.01 -0.91
C ALA A 263 -7.05 0.99 0.32
N ILE A 264 -8.29 0.51 0.17
CA ILE A 264 -9.23 0.35 1.30
C ILE A 264 -8.66 -0.66 2.32
N CYS A 265 -8.12 -1.79 1.84
CA CYS A 265 -7.47 -2.78 2.69
C CYS A 265 -6.30 -2.18 3.49
N LEU A 266 -5.43 -1.41 2.82
CA LEU A 266 -4.34 -0.67 3.47
C LEU A 266 -4.84 0.40 4.45
N SER A 267 -5.99 1.04 4.18
CA SER A 267 -6.61 1.96 5.13
C SER A 267 -7.09 1.27 6.39
N CYS A 268 -7.80 0.14 6.26
CA CYS A 268 -8.23 -0.66 7.41
C CYS A 268 -7.02 -1.14 8.23
N LEU A 269 -5.95 -1.56 7.56
CA LEU A 269 -4.73 -2.02 8.20
C LEU A 269 -4.00 -0.87 8.92
N SER A 270 -3.93 0.33 8.33
CA SER A 270 -3.35 1.52 8.95
C SER A 270 -4.13 1.95 10.20
N LEU A 271 -5.47 1.96 10.14
CA LEU A 271 -6.32 2.24 11.32
C LEU A 271 -6.16 1.19 12.42
N LEU A 272 -5.98 -0.09 12.06
CA LEU A 272 -5.67 -1.14 13.03
C LEU A 272 -4.29 -0.91 13.68
N TRP A 273 -3.28 -0.46 12.92
CA TRP A 273 -1.98 -0.11 13.47
C TRP A 273 -2.03 1.14 14.36
N ASP A 274 -2.82 2.15 14.01
CA ASP A 274 -3.07 3.33 14.86
C ASP A 274 -3.70 2.91 16.21
N LEU A 275 -4.75 2.07 16.17
CA LEU A 275 -5.38 1.52 17.38
C LEU A 275 -4.39 0.70 18.23
N MET A 276 -3.63 -0.18 17.59
CA MET A 276 -2.65 -1.00 18.30
C MET A 276 -1.49 -0.18 18.86
N LEU A 277 -1.10 0.93 18.23
CA LEU A 277 -0.08 1.84 18.74
C LEU A 277 -0.55 2.52 20.02
N CYS A 278 -1.79 3.03 20.04
CA CYS A 278 -2.41 3.60 21.24
C CYS A 278 -2.45 2.59 22.40
N ILE A 279 -2.87 1.34 22.16
CA ILE A 279 -2.85 0.26 23.15
C ILE A 279 -1.42 -0.05 23.61
N THR A 280 -0.44 -0.03 22.68
CA THR A 280 0.95 -0.35 23.02
C THR A 280 1.57 0.71 23.92
N VAL A 281 1.37 1.99 23.60
CA VAL A 281 1.85 3.13 24.40
C VAL A 281 1.19 3.18 25.79
N ALA A 282 -0.09 2.77 25.88
CA ALA A 282 -0.84 2.73 27.13
C ALA A 282 -0.38 1.65 28.13
N TYR A 283 0.07 0.47 27.66
CA TYR A 283 0.23 -0.70 28.54
C TYR A 283 1.62 -1.34 28.58
N PHE A 284 2.56 -1.00 27.69
CA PHE A 284 3.85 -1.71 27.56
C PHE A 284 5.06 -0.78 27.44
N HIS A 285 6.19 -1.19 28.03
CA HIS A 285 7.46 -0.45 28.11
C HIS A 285 7.38 0.88 28.89
N SER A 286 8.54 1.49 29.16
CA SER A 286 8.67 2.81 29.78
C SER A 286 8.66 3.93 28.73
N MET A 287 8.35 5.17 29.13
CA MET A 287 8.37 6.33 28.22
C MET A 287 9.67 6.44 27.38
N PRO A 288 10.90 6.30 27.92
CA PRO A 288 12.12 6.44 27.12
C PRO A 288 12.26 5.38 26.02
N SER A 289 11.91 4.12 26.30
CA SER A 289 12.01 3.02 25.33
C SER A 289 10.92 3.07 24.25
N LYS A 290 9.75 3.67 24.55
CA LYS A 290 8.72 4.03 23.55
C LYS A 290 9.21 5.17 22.65
N LEU A 291 9.78 6.23 23.22
CA LEU A 291 10.23 7.41 22.46
C LEU A 291 11.40 7.09 21.54
N VAL A 292 12.41 6.35 22.01
CA VAL A 292 13.54 5.89 21.17
C VAL A 292 13.03 5.03 20.00
N ALA A 293 12.09 4.12 20.25
CA ALA A 293 11.50 3.29 19.20
C ALA A 293 10.78 4.12 18.12
N ALA A 294 10.01 5.15 18.52
CA ALA A 294 9.33 6.06 17.59
C ALA A 294 10.32 6.92 16.78
N LEU A 295 11.37 7.43 17.43
CA LEU A 295 12.45 8.18 16.77
C LEU A 295 13.19 7.31 15.73
N CYS A 296 13.58 6.08 16.10
CA CYS A 296 14.18 5.12 15.17
C CYS A 296 13.24 4.81 13.99
N SER A 297 11.93 4.71 14.22
CA SER A 297 10.96 4.50 13.15
C SER A 297 10.93 5.65 12.14
N VAL A 298 10.87 6.90 12.61
CA VAL A 298 10.87 8.09 11.74
C VAL A 298 12.21 8.28 11.05
N ALA A 299 13.33 8.10 11.76
CA ALA A 299 14.66 8.22 11.19
C ALA A 299 14.91 7.21 10.07
N SER A 300 14.62 5.93 10.30
CA SER A 300 14.78 4.89 9.30
C SER A 300 13.81 5.05 8.12
N TRP A 301 12.59 5.58 8.35
CA TRP A 301 11.65 5.88 7.27
C TRP A 301 12.19 6.99 6.37
N ALA A 302 12.75 8.05 6.97
CA ALA A 302 13.42 9.11 6.23
C ALA A 302 14.65 8.59 5.47
N VAL A 303 15.48 7.74 6.06
CA VAL A 303 16.61 7.10 5.36
C VAL A 303 16.13 6.33 4.13
N VAL A 304 15.11 5.47 4.27
CA VAL A 304 14.58 4.71 3.13
C VAL A 304 13.93 5.63 2.08
N TYR A 305 12.92 6.42 2.46
CA TYR A 305 12.07 7.13 1.49
C TYR A 305 12.51 8.55 1.10
N ARG A 306 13.37 9.20 1.89
CA ARG A 306 13.87 10.55 1.60
C ARG A 306 15.31 10.53 1.09
N LEU A 307 16.13 9.56 1.50
CA LEU A 307 17.48 9.38 0.98
C LEU A 307 17.53 8.28 -0.09
N VAL A 308 17.46 6.99 0.30
CA VAL A 308 17.78 5.84 -0.59
C VAL A 308 16.87 5.78 -1.81
N LEU A 309 15.55 5.78 -1.64
CA LEU A 309 14.58 5.63 -2.73
C LEU A 309 14.49 6.86 -3.65
N ARG A 310 15.15 7.98 -3.30
CA ARG A 310 15.28 9.17 -4.16
C ARG A 310 16.58 9.21 -4.96
N GLN A 311 17.55 8.33 -4.70
CA GLN A 311 18.79 8.28 -5.46
C GLN A 311 18.58 7.69 -6.86
N GLN A 312 18.46 8.55 -7.86
CA GLN A 312 18.26 8.15 -9.26
C GLN A 312 19.45 7.38 -9.86
N ASN A 313 20.63 7.45 -9.22
CA ASN A 313 21.83 6.72 -9.64
C ASN A 313 21.73 5.20 -9.40
N LEU A 314 20.82 4.74 -8.53
CA LEU A 314 20.61 3.31 -8.28
C LEU A 314 19.66 2.73 -9.33
N ALA A 315 20.22 2.07 -10.35
CA ALA A 315 19.50 1.59 -11.52
C ALA A 315 18.28 0.68 -11.22
N PHE A 316 18.21 0.06 -10.04
CA PHE A 316 17.18 -0.88 -9.60
C PHE A 316 16.13 -0.28 -8.64
N VAL A 317 16.15 1.04 -8.42
CA VAL A 317 15.34 1.73 -7.40
C VAL A 317 14.49 2.84 -8.05
N CYS A 318 13.30 3.10 -7.51
CA CYS A 318 12.48 4.26 -7.86
C CYS A 318 11.57 4.71 -6.70
N PRO A 319 11.29 6.02 -6.55
CA PRO A 319 10.33 6.51 -5.58
C PRO A 319 8.88 6.09 -5.93
N PRO A 320 7.94 6.17 -4.97
CA PRO A 320 6.52 5.99 -5.23
C PRO A 320 6.01 6.85 -6.39
N GLY A 321 5.18 6.25 -7.26
CA GLY A 321 4.54 6.93 -8.39
C GLY A 321 5.44 7.38 -9.55
N GLN A 322 6.75 7.07 -9.59
CA GLN A 322 7.56 7.37 -10.78
C GLN A 322 6.99 6.69 -12.04
N SER A 323 6.82 7.46 -13.11
CA SER A 323 6.39 7.00 -14.43
C SER A 323 6.95 7.97 -15.49
N GLU A 324 6.97 7.56 -16.77
CA GLU A 324 7.28 8.43 -17.91
C GLU A 324 6.32 9.63 -17.96
N LEU A 325 5.05 9.41 -17.60
CA LEU A 325 4.11 10.48 -17.30
C LEU A 325 4.46 11.10 -15.94
N LYS A 326 4.96 12.34 -15.95
CA LYS A 326 5.10 13.16 -14.74
C LYS A 326 3.72 13.68 -14.28
N PHE A 327 2.91 12.80 -13.68
CA PHE A 327 1.54 13.10 -13.23
C PHE A 327 1.43 13.54 -11.76
N ILE A 328 2.45 13.26 -10.93
CA ILE A 328 2.45 13.66 -9.51
C ILE A 328 2.52 15.19 -9.43
N SER A 329 1.62 15.78 -8.65
CA SER A 329 1.62 17.21 -8.37
C SER A 329 2.73 17.53 -7.37
N ALA A 330 3.53 18.58 -7.62
CA ALA A 330 4.51 19.02 -6.62
C ALA A 330 3.77 19.45 -5.34
N PRO A 331 4.26 19.12 -4.13
CA PRO A 331 3.59 19.52 -2.90
C PRO A 331 3.63 21.05 -2.77
N GLY A 332 2.51 21.71 -3.07
CA GLY A 332 2.37 23.17 -3.01
C GLY A 332 1.74 23.86 -4.24
N SER A 333 1.20 23.11 -5.23
CA SER A 333 0.38 23.67 -6.32
C SER A 333 -1.11 23.67 -6.02
#